data_AF-A0A329TD22-F1
#
_entry.id   AF-A0A329TD22-F1
#
_cell.length_a   1.000
_cell.length_b   1.000
_cell.length_c   1.000
_cell.angle_alpha   90.00
_cell.angle_beta   90.00
_cell.angle_gamma   90.00
#
_symmetry.space_group_name_H-M   'P 1'
#
loop_
_entity.id
_entity.type
_entity.pdbx_description
1 polymer ?
#
loop_
_entity_poly.entity_id
_entity_poly.type
_entity_poly.pdbx_seq_one_letter_code
_entity_poly.pdbx_strand_id
1 'polypeptide(L)'
;MSRKTIPRETEKPKKLTRAQKKEIDAVLRKYKGDGKPRTAQATIPYEAIYPDGVCRIDRRTFSKCIAFEDISYQLAQPETRTAIFEHLCDLYNYVDASIHVQLSFLNRKVDPVQYAKSFEIAPQGDDFDDIRAEYTAILQKQLASGNNGIVKTKYLTFTIEANSLKTARARLTRIGLDLLGYFKTMGCVAHVMDGQERLEVLHGIFHPDGEPFRFDWNWLAPSGLSTKDFVAPSSLCFGTAKTFGLGGKYGAVSFLQILAPELSDEMLADFLKTESGILVNLHVQAIDQTEAIKTIKRKITDLDAMKIQEQKKAVRSGYDMDILPSDLATYGEDAKKLLNKLQTRNERLFMLTFLVLNVAGTKQKLGNDVFQAAGVAQKYNCSLVRLDYQQEQGLVSSLPLGINQIRIQRSLTTSNVAVFVPFVTQELFQSGAAMYYGINAKSHNMIMLDRKQARCPNGLKLGTPG
;
A
#
# COMPACT_ATOMS: atom_id res chain seq x y z
N MET A 1 50.18 36.78 17.41
CA MET A 1 49.21 37.68 16.74
C MET A 1 48.54 36.91 15.61
N SER A 2 47.30 36.45 15.85
CA SER A 2 46.57 35.53 14.99
C SER A 2 45.77 36.30 13.94
N ARG A 3 45.98 36.01 12.65
CA ARG A 3 45.18 36.54 11.53
C ARG A 3 43.86 35.78 11.46
N LYS A 4 42.77 36.46 11.80
CA LYS A 4 41.39 35.99 11.59
C LYS A 4 41.09 35.88 10.09
N THR A 5 40.76 34.69 9.62
CA THR A 5 40.15 34.44 8.31
C THR A 5 38.64 34.67 8.39
N ILE A 6 38.12 35.51 7.50
CA ILE A 6 36.69 35.83 7.35
C ILE A 6 36.01 34.74 6.49
N PRO A 7 34.82 34.23 6.81
CA PRO A 7 34.11 33.27 5.97
C PRO A 7 33.52 33.93 4.72
N ARG A 8 33.71 33.31 3.55
CA ARG A 8 33.09 33.73 2.27
C ARG A 8 31.57 33.62 2.35
N GLU A 9 30.87 34.70 1.98
CA GLU A 9 29.43 34.75 1.80
C GLU A 9 28.96 33.70 0.78
N THR A 10 27.97 32.89 1.17
CA THR A 10 27.27 31.95 0.30
C THR A 10 26.46 32.71 -0.76
N GLU A 11 26.83 32.58 -2.04
CA GLU A 11 26.10 33.16 -3.17
C GLU A 11 24.63 32.70 -3.17
N LYS A 12 23.71 33.66 -3.26
CA LYS A 12 22.27 33.39 -3.40
C LYS A 12 21.99 32.70 -4.75
N PRO A 13 21.09 31.69 -4.81
CA PRO A 13 20.79 30.99 -6.05
C PRO A 13 20.21 31.93 -7.12
N LYS A 14 20.86 31.98 -8.30
CA LYS A 14 20.40 32.77 -9.46
C LYS A 14 18.97 32.38 -9.86
N LYS A 15 18.04 33.34 -9.86
CA LYS A 15 16.67 33.13 -10.34
C LYS A 15 16.64 33.12 -11.87
N LEU A 16 16.25 31.99 -12.46
CA LEU A 16 16.08 31.83 -13.91
C LEU A 16 14.91 32.69 -14.43
N THR A 17 15.15 33.40 -15.55
CA THR A 17 14.14 34.20 -16.26
C THR A 17 13.11 33.30 -16.96
N ARG A 18 11.94 33.84 -17.32
CA ARG A 18 10.86 33.09 -18.02
C ARG A 18 11.33 32.55 -19.38
N ALA A 19 12.20 33.28 -20.08
CA ALA A 19 12.81 32.86 -21.33
C ALA A 19 13.75 31.66 -21.11
N GLN A 20 14.65 31.75 -20.12
CA GLN A 20 15.55 30.65 -19.76
C GLN A 20 14.81 29.40 -19.31
N LYS A 21 13.71 29.52 -18.56
CA LYS A 21 12.87 28.36 -18.20
C LYS A 21 12.25 27.68 -19.43
N LYS A 22 11.80 28.47 -20.41
CA LYS A 22 11.22 27.95 -21.66
C LYS A 22 12.26 27.26 -22.54
N GLU A 23 13.47 27.80 -22.56
CA GLU A 23 14.63 27.26 -23.28
C GLU A 23 15.14 25.97 -22.63
N ILE A 24 15.28 25.94 -21.30
CA ILE A 24 15.58 24.73 -20.53
C ILE A 24 14.50 23.66 -20.74
N ASP A 25 13.22 24.03 -20.77
CA ASP A 25 12.12 23.10 -21.07
C ASP A 25 12.19 22.54 -22.50
N ALA A 26 12.58 23.35 -23.48
CA ALA A 26 12.76 22.92 -24.86
C ALA A 26 13.96 21.95 -24.99
N VAL A 27 15.07 22.26 -24.30
CA VAL A 27 16.24 21.39 -24.21
C VAL A 27 15.90 20.07 -23.51
N LEU A 28 15.21 20.11 -22.37
CA LEU A 28 14.73 18.93 -21.66
C LEU A 28 13.79 18.06 -22.52
N ARG A 29 12.99 18.66 -23.40
CA ARG A 29 12.16 17.91 -24.37
C ARG A 29 13.01 17.30 -25.49
N LYS A 30 14.05 17.98 -25.95
CA LYS A 30 14.97 17.49 -26.99
C LYS A 30 15.84 16.31 -26.50
N TYR A 31 16.20 16.31 -25.22
CA TYR A 31 16.98 15.25 -24.57
C TYR A 31 16.12 14.25 -23.77
N LYS A 32 14.79 14.42 -23.74
CA LYS A 32 13.89 13.37 -23.28
C LYS A 32 14.07 12.20 -24.22
N GLY A 33 14.63 11.10 -23.70
CA GLY A 33 14.83 9.86 -24.45
C GLY A 33 13.51 9.29 -24.97
N ASP A 34 13.55 8.05 -25.46
CA ASP A 34 12.42 7.30 -26.00
C ASP A 34 11.28 7.00 -24.99
N GLY A 35 11.28 7.66 -23.83
CA GLY A 35 10.35 7.44 -22.73
C GLY A 35 10.56 6.13 -21.98
N LYS A 36 11.55 5.32 -22.38
CA LYS A 36 11.90 4.04 -21.77
C LYS A 36 12.95 4.24 -20.67
N PRO A 37 12.71 3.75 -19.45
CA PRO A 37 13.73 3.68 -18.43
C PRO A 37 14.94 2.85 -18.90
N ARG A 38 16.15 3.41 -18.75
CA ARG A 38 17.41 2.75 -19.16
C ARG A 38 18.26 2.29 -17.99
N THR A 39 17.94 2.76 -16.79
CA THR A 39 18.62 2.41 -15.53
C THR A 39 17.58 2.03 -14.49
N ALA A 40 17.99 1.28 -13.46
CA ALA A 40 17.08 0.94 -12.36
C ALA A 40 16.50 2.20 -11.70
N GLN A 41 17.30 3.26 -11.53
CA GLN A 41 16.87 4.56 -11.03
C GLN A 41 15.80 5.21 -11.91
N ALA A 42 15.89 5.07 -13.24
CA ALA A 42 14.93 5.68 -14.16
C ALA A 42 13.55 5.02 -14.07
N THR A 43 13.47 3.75 -13.66
CA THR A 43 12.20 3.04 -13.43
C THR A 43 11.50 3.57 -12.17
N ILE A 44 12.23 4.07 -11.17
CA ILE A 44 11.64 4.59 -9.93
C ILE A 44 10.97 5.96 -10.21
N PRO A 45 9.63 6.08 -10.07
CA PRO A 45 8.83 7.14 -10.68
C PRO A 45 8.69 8.39 -9.79
N TYR A 46 9.79 8.91 -9.25
CA TYR A 46 9.78 10.19 -8.53
C TYR A 46 10.92 11.12 -8.96
N GLU A 47 10.81 12.42 -8.72
CA GLU A 47 11.89 13.40 -8.94
C GLU A 47 12.75 13.57 -7.69
N ALA A 48 12.14 13.75 -6.51
CA ALA A 48 12.87 13.83 -5.23
C ALA A 48 11.98 13.46 -4.03
N ILE A 49 12.58 12.90 -2.98
CA ILE A 49 11.99 12.80 -1.65
C ILE A 49 12.71 13.80 -0.74
N TYR A 50 11.95 14.59 0.01
CA TYR A 50 12.47 15.61 0.92
C TYR A 50 12.47 15.12 2.37
N PRO A 51 13.29 15.72 3.27
CA PRO A 51 13.36 15.33 4.68
C PRO A 51 12.02 15.29 5.41
N ASP A 52 11.08 16.17 5.06
CA ASP A 52 9.74 16.26 5.65
C ASP A 52 8.75 15.18 5.15
N GLY A 53 9.25 14.18 4.40
CA GLY A 53 8.47 13.06 3.88
C GLY A 53 7.67 13.38 2.63
N VAL A 54 7.71 14.61 2.12
CA VAL A 54 7.08 14.95 0.84
C VAL A 54 7.87 14.35 -0.31
N CYS A 55 7.20 13.55 -1.13
CA CYS A 55 7.73 13.04 -2.38
C CYS A 55 7.19 13.89 -3.52
N ARG A 56 8.10 14.40 -4.35
CA ARG A 56 7.75 15.05 -5.61
C ARG A 56 7.87 14.02 -6.72
N ILE A 57 6.73 13.67 -7.30
CA ILE A 57 6.63 12.66 -8.36
C ILE A 57 7.03 13.28 -9.70
N ASP A 58 6.44 14.44 -10.00
CA ASP A 58 6.72 15.23 -11.19
C ASP A 58 6.65 16.74 -10.85
N ARG A 59 6.48 17.60 -11.85
CA ARG A 59 6.40 19.07 -11.67
C ARG A 59 5.23 19.53 -10.81
N ARG A 60 4.12 18.81 -10.80
CA ARG A 60 2.85 19.20 -10.17
C ARG A 60 2.31 18.16 -9.19
N THR A 61 2.78 16.93 -9.26
CA THR A 61 2.27 15.83 -8.45
C THR A 61 3.15 15.58 -7.24
N PHE A 62 2.54 15.55 -6.05
CA PHE A 62 3.24 15.36 -4.78
C PHE A 62 2.50 14.37 -3.91
N SER A 63 3.23 13.55 -3.16
CA SER A 63 2.65 12.58 -2.23
C SER A 63 3.27 12.61 -0.85
N LYS A 64 2.50 12.18 0.15
CA LYS A 64 2.98 11.87 1.50
C LYS A 64 2.44 10.51 1.92
N CYS A 65 3.08 9.91 2.92
CA CYS A 65 2.79 8.55 3.36
C CYS A 65 2.54 8.53 4.86
N ILE A 66 1.56 7.73 5.29
CA ILE A 66 1.29 7.40 6.68
C ILE A 66 1.63 5.92 6.87
N ALA A 67 2.46 5.61 7.85
CA ALA A 67 2.61 4.25 8.35
C ALA A 67 1.58 4.03 9.46
N PHE A 68 0.96 2.85 9.50
CA PHE A 68 -0.05 2.55 10.51
C PHE A 68 0.04 1.09 10.97
N GLU A 69 -0.29 0.87 12.24
CA GLU A 69 -0.25 -0.43 12.90
C GLU A 69 -1.52 -1.24 12.67
N ASP A 70 -1.44 -2.53 12.94
CA ASP A 70 -2.61 -3.39 12.92
C ASP A 70 -3.49 -3.20 14.17
N ILE A 71 -4.80 -3.38 14.02
CA ILE A 71 -5.75 -3.46 15.14
C ILE A 71 -6.45 -4.81 15.07
N SER A 72 -6.93 -5.29 16.22
CA SER A 72 -7.68 -6.54 16.30
C SER A 72 -9.08 -6.36 15.72
N TYR A 73 -9.24 -6.56 14.41
CA TYR A 73 -10.53 -6.49 13.71
C TYR A 73 -11.22 -7.86 13.65
N GLN A 74 -10.49 -8.93 13.30
CA GLN A 74 -11.07 -10.27 13.11
C GLN A 74 -11.62 -10.87 14.41
N LEU A 75 -11.04 -10.49 15.55
CA LEU A 75 -11.44 -10.95 16.89
C LEU A 75 -12.35 -9.95 17.62
N ALA A 76 -12.66 -8.81 17.00
CA ALA A 76 -13.51 -7.81 17.61
C ALA A 76 -14.97 -8.28 17.66
N GLN A 77 -15.71 -7.77 18.65
CA GLN A 77 -17.16 -7.97 18.71
C GLN A 77 -17.84 -7.38 17.47
N PRO A 78 -18.98 -7.93 17.01
CA PRO A 78 -19.68 -7.47 15.81
C PRO A 78 -19.91 -5.96 15.78
N GLU A 79 -20.29 -5.35 16.91
CA GLU A 79 -20.55 -3.91 17.02
C GLU A 79 -19.26 -3.10 16.79
N THR A 80 -18.13 -3.59 17.28
CA THR A 80 -16.83 -2.96 17.06
C THR A 80 -16.38 -3.09 15.60
N ARG A 81 -16.63 -4.24 14.97
CA ARG A 81 -16.36 -4.42 13.53
C ARG A 81 -17.18 -3.44 12.69
N THR A 82 -18.47 -3.30 12.99
CA THR A 82 -19.34 -2.33 12.31
C THR A 82 -18.84 -0.90 12.49
N ALA A 83 -18.46 -0.50 13.71
CA ALA A 83 -17.93 0.84 13.96
C ALA A 83 -16.62 1.12 13.19
N ILE A 84 -15.68 0.16 13.18
CA ILE A 84 -14.44 0.28 12.39
C ILE A 84 -14.75 0.40 10.90
N PHE A 85 -15.69 -0.40 10.40
CA PHE A 85 -16.11 -0.36 9.00
C PHE A 85 -16.74 1.00 8.63
N GLU A 86 -17.61 1.55 9.47
CA GLU A 86 -18.21 2.88 9.27
C GLU A 86 -17.15 3.98 9.26
N HIS A 87 -16.20 3.96 10.19
CA HIS A 87 -15.09 4.91 10.20
C HIS A 87 -14.16 4.78 8.98
N LEU A 88 -14.00 3.58 8.44
CA LEU A 88 -13.27 3.37 7.19
C LEU A 88 -14.04 3.94 5.98
N CYS A 89 -15.36 3.80 5.95
CA CYS A 89 -16.21 4.46 4.96
C CYS A 89 -16.09 5.99 5.05
N ASP A 90 -16.06 6.56 6.26
CA ASP A 90 -15.86 7.99 6.46
C ASP A 90 -14.49 8.47 5.94
N LEU A 91 -13.43 7.68 6.17
CA LEU A 91 -12.10 7.95 5.64
C LEU A 91 -12.13 7.99 4.10
N TYR A 92 -12.74 7.01 3.44
CA TYR A 92 -12.85 7.03 1.98
C TYR A 92 -13.72 8.18 1.48
N ASN A 93 -14.79 8.53 2.19
CA ASN A 93 -15.65 9.67 1.86
C ASN A 93 -14.97 11.02 2.05
N TYR A 94 -13.97 11.14 2.91
CA TYR A 94 -13.12 12.32 3.00
C TYR A 94 -12.28 12.53 1.73
N VAL A 95 -11.84 11.44 1.09
CA VAL A 95 -11.03 11.48 -0.14
C VAL A 95 -11.89 11.92 -1.31
N ASP A 96 -11.74 13.19 -1.72
CA ASP A 96 -12.37 13.73 -2.93
C ASP A 96 -11.60 13.39 -4.21
N ALA A 97 -12.16 13.75 -5.38
CA ALA A 97 -11.57 13.44 -6.69
C ALA A 97 -10.18 14.05 -6.94
N SER A 98 -9.73 14.99 -6.10
CA SER A 98 -8.43 15.64 -6.21
C SER A 98 -7.34 15.01 -5.33
N ILE A 99 -7.69 13.95 -4.59
CA ILE A 99 -6.77 13.16 -3.77
C ILE A 99 -6.78 11.72 -4.29
N HIS A 100 -5.61 11.22 -4.69
CA HIS A 100 -5.41 9.82 -5.00
C HIS A 100 -4.90 9.09 -3.75
N VAL A 101 -5.48 7.95 -3.40
CA VAL A 101 -5.03 7.14 -2.25
C VAL A 101 -4.52 5.79 -2.73
N GLN A 102 -3.39 5.37 -2.16
CA GLN A 102 -2.83 4.04 -2.30
C GLN A 102 -2.66 3.43 -0.91
N LEU A 103 -3.30 2.29 -0.67
CA LEU A 103 -2.95 1.41 0.45
C LEU A 103 -1.92 0.39 -0.02
N SER A 104 -0.83 0.23 0.72
CA SER A 104 0.23 -0.73 0.45
C SER A 104 0.45 -1.61 1.67
N PHE A 105 0.36 -2.92 1.48
CA PHE A 105 0.58 -3.92 2.52
C PHE A 105 1.76 -4.79 2.11
N LEU A 106 2.86 -4.65 2.84
CA LEU A 106 4.13 -5.29 2.55
C LEU A 106 4.40 -6.40 3.57
N ASN A 107 4.48 -7.63 3.09
CA ASN A 107 5.01 -8.76 3.85
C ASN A 107 6.50 -8.93 3.46
N ARG A 108 7.40 -8.44 4.31
CA ARG A 108 8.85 -8.53 4.07
C ARG A 108 9.46 -9.60 4.94
N LYS A 109 10.35 -10.41 4.35
CA LYS A 109 11.22 -11.29 5.14
C LYS A 109 12.32 -10.48 5.82
N VAL A 110 12.42 -10.55 7.13
CA VAL A 110 13.54 -10.01 7.89
C VAL A 110 14.67 -11.03 7.85
N ASP A 111 15.90 -10.54 7.76
CA ASP A 111 17.09 -11.36 7.93
C ASP A 111 17.02 -12.08 9.29
N PRO A 112 16.98 -13.43 9.32
CA PRO A 112 16.94 -14.20 10.56
C PRO A 112 18.08 -13.87 11.52
N VAL A 113 19.25 -13.48 11.01
CA VAL A 113 20.42 -13.14 11.84
C VAL A 113 20.23 -11.81 12.55
N GLN A 114 19.78 -10.77 11.84
CA GLN A 114 19.46 -9.48 12.47
C GLN A 114 18.28 -9.59 13.42
N TYR A 115 17.27 -10.38 13.04
CA TYR A 115 16.11 -10.60 13.87
C TYR A 115 16.48 -11.37 15.14
N ALA A 116 17.29 -12.43 15.05
CA ALA A 116 17.79 -13.19 16.22
C ALA A 116 18.62 -12.32 17.18
N LYS A 117 19.46 -11.40 16.68
CA LYS A 117 20.22 -10.46 17.52
C LYS A 117 19.34 -9.54 18.36
N SER A 118 18.11 -9.24 17.92
CA SER A 118 17.20 -8.40 18.70
C SER A 118 16.67 -9.09 19.97
N PHE A 119 16.81 -10.42 20.08
CA PHE A 119 16.43 -11.22 21.24
C PHE A 119 17.62 -11.67 22.08
N GLU A 120 18.84 -11.30 21.69
CA GLU A 120 20.04 -11.70 22.40
C GLU A 120 20.09 -10.98 23.75
N ILE A 121 20.02 -11.75 24.83
CA ILE A 121 20.20 -11.19 26.18
C ILE A 121 21.70 -11.15 26.43
N ALA A 122 22.26 -9.94 26.48
CA ALA A 122 23.69 -9.75 26.70
C ALA A 122 24.14 -10.37 28.04
N PRO A 123 25.30 -11.07 28.06
CA PRO A 123 25.89 -11.57 29.30
C PRO A 123 26.21 -10.41 30.24
N GLN A 124 25.99 -10.60 31.53
CA GLN A 124 26.26 -9.61 32.57
C GLN A 124 27.51 -9.94 33.38
N GLY A 125 28.13 -11.11 33.16
CA GLY A 125 29.29 -11.57 33.91
C GLY A 125 28.91 -12.04 35.32
N ASP A 126 27.68 -12.52 35.51
CA ASP A 126 27.18 -13.06 36.78
C ASP A 126 26.81 -14.55 36.65
N ASP A 127 26.41 -15.15 37.78
CA ASP A 127 26.08 -16.58 37.88
C ASP A 127 24.83 -17.02 37.08
N PHE A 128 24.15 -16.09 36.37
CA PHE A 128 22.95 -16.38 35.57
C PHE A 128 23.20 -16.34 34.05
N ASP A 129 24.44 -16.15 33.61
CA ASP A 129 24.76 -16.07 32.17
C ASP A 129 24.45 -17.37 31.41
N ASP A 130 24.56 -18.52 32.07
CA ASP A 130 24.14 -19.82 31.55
C ASP A 130 22.62 -19.87 31.28
N ILE A 131 21.81 -19.38 32.22
CA ILE A 131 20.36 -19.27 32.08
C ILE A 131 19.99 -18.27 30.97
N ARG A 132 20.69 -17.13 30.87
CA ARG A 132 20.47 -16.15 29.79
C ARG A 132 20.75 -16.76 28.42
N ALA A 133 21.82 -17.54 28.30
CA ALA A 133 22.16 -18.24 27.06
C ALA A 133 21.12 -19.30 26.70
N GLU A 134 20.68 -20.12 27.66
CA GLU A 134 19.63 -21.12 27.44
C GLU A 134 18.31 -20.46 27.03
N TYR A 135 17.91 -19.39 27.73
CA TYR A 135 16.69 -18.67 27.41
C TYR A 135 16.75 -18.05 26.01
N THR A 136 17.89 -17.44 25.64
CA THR A 136 18.12 -16.93 24.27
C THR A 136 17.99 -18.05 23.24
N ALA A 137 18.52 -19.25 23.51
CA ALA A 137 18.36 -20.41 22.62
C ALA A 137 16.90 -20.87 22.50
N ILE A 138 16.12 -20.85 23.60
CA ILE A 138 14.68 -21.15 23.58
C ILE A 138 13.94 -20.12 22.71
N LEU A 139 14.22 -18.83 22.88
CA LEU A 139 13.60 -17.77 22.07
C LEU A 139 13.93 -17.93 20.59
N GLN A 140 15.20 -18.21 20.25
CA GLN A 140 15.63 -18.47 18.87
C GLN A 140 14.93 -19.71 18.27
N LYS A 141 14.73 -20.77 19.06
CA LYS A 141 14.01 -21.96 18.63
C LYS A 141 12.52 -21.67 18.38
N GLN A 142 11.86 -20.94 19.29
CA GLN A 142 10.45 -20.53 19.12
C GLN A 142 10.26 -19.61 17.92
N LEU A 143 11.26 -18.76 17.68
CA LEU A 143 11.33 -17.89 16.52
C LEU A 143 11.42 -18.71 15.23
N ALA A 144 12.31 -19.71 15.18
CA ALA A 144 12.45 -20.60 14.04
C ALA A 144 11.22 -21.48 13.78
N SER A 145 10.44 -21.83 14.81
CA SER A 145 9.22 -22.64 14.69
C SER A 145 7.93 -21.84 14.44
N GLY A 146 7.93 -20.53 14.69
CA GLY A 146 6.80 -19.64 14.43
C GLY A 146 6.82 -19.02 13.03
N ASN A 147 5.86 -18.15 12.71
CA ASN A 147 5.81 -17.43 11.43
C ASN A 147 6.84 -16.27 11.34
N ASN A 148 7.89 -16.33 12.16
CA ASN A 148 8.66 -15.18 12.65
C ASN A 148 9.83 -14.76 11.76
N GLY A 149 9.64 -14.85 10.45
CA GLY A 149 10.52 -14.20 9.49
C GLY A 149 9.86 -13.01 8.81
N ILE A 150 8.56 -12.77 8.98
CA ILE A 150 7.80 -11.85 8.13
C ILE A 150 7.31 -10.67 8.95
N VAL A 151 7.85 -9.49 8.65
CA VAL A 151 7.33 -8.22 9.16
C VAL A 151 6.29 -7.71 8.17
N LYS A 152 5.08 -7.50 8.69
CA LYS A 152 3.95 -6.92 7.96
C LYS A 152 3.91 -5.43 8.24
N THR A 153 4.05 -4.62 7.21
CA THR A 153 3.95 -3.16 7.32
C THR A 153 2.84 -2.65 6.42
N LYS A 154 2.16 -1.59 6.87
CA LYS A 154 0.99 -1.04 6.20
C LYS A 154 1.17 0.45 6.02
N TYR A 155 0.85 0.91 4.82
CA TYR A 155 1.06 2.29 4.40
C TYR A 155 -0.17 2.83 3.71
N LEU A 156 -0.52 4.08 4.01
CA LEU A 156 -1.47 4.88 3.24
C LEU A 156 -0.71 6.03 2.60
N THR A 157 -0.50 5.95 1.29
CA THR A 157 0.08 7.04 0.51
C THR A 157 -1.04 7.85 -0.12
N PHE A 158 -1.00 9.18 0.04
CA PHE A 158 -1.95 10.09 -0.58
C PHE A 158 -1.22 11.11 -1.45
N THR A 159 -1.76 11.31 -2.64
CA THR A 159 -1.16 12.11 -3.71
C THR A 159 -2.11 13.23 -4.12
N ILE A 160 -1.55 14.42 -4.33
CA ILE A 160 -2.28 15.61 -4.78
C ILE A 160 -1.55 16.29 -5.93
N GLU A 161 -2.30 17.07 -6.70
CA GLU A 161 -1.73 18.07 -7.60
C GLU A 161 -1.59 19.43 -6.91
N ALA A 162 -0.47 20.11 -7.18
CA ALA A 162 -0.20 21.46 -6.71
C ALA A 162 0.78 22.20 -7.66
N ASN A 163 0.66 23.53 -7.74
CA ASN A 163 1.50 24.35 -8.62
C ASN A 163 2.92 24.61 -8.06
N SER A 164 3.16 24.33 -6.79
CA SER A 164 4.46 24.55 -6.14
C SER A 164 4.64 23.61 -4.95
N LEU A 165 5.90 23.34 -4.60
CA LEU A 165 6.25 22.57 -3.41
C LEU A 165 5.71 23.21 -2.12
N LYS A 166 5.71 24.54 -2.02
CA LYS A 166 5.21 25.26 -0.84
C LYS A 166 3.72 25.01 -0.63
N THR A 167 2.91 25.13 -1.68
CA THR A 167 1.47 24.86 -1.64
C THR A 167 1.18 23.37 -1.42
N ALA A 168 1.98 22.49 -2.03
CA ALA A 168 1.88 21.05 -1.83
C ALA A 168 2.08 20.66 -0.37
N ARG A 169 3.17 21.15 0.27
CA ARG A 169 3.48 20.91 1.68
C ARG A 169 2.35 21.31 2.61
N ALA A 170 1.80 22.51 2.44
CA ALA A 170 0.69 22.99 3.27
C ALA A 170 -0.54 22.09 3.16
N ARG A 171 -0.91 21.70 1.93
CA ARG A 171 -2.08 20.86 1.66
C ARG A 171 -1.88 19.41 2.13
N LEU A 172 -0.72 18.81 1.85
CA LEU A 172 -0.37 17.46 2.31
C LEU A 172 -0.32 17.37 3.84
N THR A 173 0.16 18.41 4.52
CA THR A 173 0.20 18.43 5.98
C THR A 173 -1.21 18.43 6.57
N ARG A 174 -2.12 19.24 6.02
CA ARG A 174 -3.53 19.25 6.45
C ARG A 174 -4.20 17.90 6.24
N ILE A 175 -4.08 17.36 5.02
CA ILE A 175 -4.65 16.03 4.68
C ILE A 175 -4.07 14.95 5.61
N GLY A 176 -2.77 14.99 5.88
CA GLY A 176 -2.14 14.05 6.80
C GLY A 176 -2.72 14.11 8.21
N LEU A 177 -2.96 15.31 8.76
CA LEU A 177 -3.57 15.46 10.08
C LEU A 177 -5.01 14.94 10.12
N ASP A 178 -5.80 15.22 9.08
CA ASP A 178 -7.18 14.75 8.98
C ASP A 178 -7.22 13.22 8.91
N LEU A 179 -6.38 12.61 8.06
CA LEU A 179 -6.25 11.15 7.94
C LEU A 179 -5.79 10.48 9.24
N LEU A 180 -4.83 11.07 9.97
CA LEU A 180 -4.44 10.59 11.30
C LEU A 180 -5.61 10.64 12.30
N GLY A 181 -6.50 11.63 12.17
CA GLY A 181 -7.74 11.70 12.94
C GLY A 181 -8.63 10.47 12.73
N TYR A 182 -8.83 10.05 11.48
CA TYR A 182 -9.60 8.84 11.16
C TYR A 182 -8.95 7.56 11.72
N PHE A 183 -7.63 7.41 11.59
CA PHE A 183 -6.92 6.27 12.21
C PHE A 183 -7.09 6.24 13.72
N LYS A 184 -6.97 7.40 14.39
CA LYS A 184 -7.15 7.52 15.83
C LYS A 184 -8.56 7.12 16.26
N THR A 185 -9.60 7.52 15.52
CA THR A 185 -11.00 7.13 15.81
C THR A 185 -11.21 5.62 15.69
N MET A 186 -10.52 4.95 14.75
CA MET A 186 -10.52 3.49 14.64
C MET A 186 -9.67 2.78 15.71
N GLY A 187 -8.99 3.52 16.61
CA GLY A 187 -8.07 2.96 17.60
C GLY A 187 -6.74 2.48 17.02
N CYS A 188 -6.40 2.89 15.80
CA CYS A 188 -5.17 2.54 15.12
C CYS A 188 -4.07 3.57 15.40
N VAL A 189 -2.89 3.09 15.79
CA VAL A 189 -1.69 3.91 15.90
C VAL A 189 -1.15 4.16 14.50
N ALA A 190 -0.97 5.44 14.14
CA ALA A 190 -0.47 5.84 12.85
C ALA A 190 0.38 7.11 12.98
N HIS A 191 1.36 7.25 12.09
CA HIS A 191 2.18 8.47 11.98
C HIS A 191 2.50 8.80 10.53
N VAL A 192 2.69 10.09 10.27
CA VAL A 192 3.14 10.55 8.95
C VAL A 192 4.64 10.32 8.84
N MET A 193 5.06 9.61 7.81
CA MET A 193 6.45 9.24 7.59
C MET A 193 7.31 10.44 7.18
N ASP A 194 8.54 10.48 7.65
CA ASP A 194 9.57 11.39 7.16
C ASP A 194 10.22 10.90 5.86
N GLY A 195 11.18 11.67 5.33
CA GLY A 195 11.83 11.31 4.07
C GLY A 195 12.71 10.06 4.16
N GLN A 196 13.36 9.84 5.31
CA GLN A 196 14.27 8.71 5.50
C GLN A 196 13.48 7.40 5.65
N GLU A 197 12.40 7.40 6.44
CA GLU A 197 11.50 6.25 6.58
C GLU A 197 10.94 5.84 5.21
N ARG A 198 10.53 6.79 4.38
CA ARG A 198 10.02 6.49 3.03
C ARG A 198 11.09 5.87 2.13
N LEU A 199 12.33 6.36 2.19
CA LEU A 199 13.44 5.80 1.43
C LEU A 199 13.78 4.39 1.90
N GLU A 200 13.74 4.13 3.20
CA GLU A 200 13.97 2.81 3.79
C GLU A 200 12.94 1.79 3.31
N VAL A 201 11.66 2.17 3.27
CA VAL A 201 10.59 1.30 2.75
C VAL A 201 10.80 0.99 1.27
N LEU A 202 11.11 1.99 0.45
CA LEU A 202 11.39 1.76 -0.97
C LEU A 202 12.62 0.86 -1.15
N HIS A 203 13.69 1.10 -0.39
CA HIS A 203 14.89 0.27 -0.40
C HIS A 203 14.55 -1.18 -0.03
N GLY A 204 13.75 -1.39 1.01
CA GLY A 204 13.31 -2.72 1.45
C GLY A 204 12.47 -3.47 0.41
N ILE A 205 11.71 -2.78 -0.43
CA ILE A 205 10.97 -3.41 -1.56
C ILE A 205 11.95 -3.85 -2.65
N PHE A 206 12.97 -3.05 -2.95
CA PHE A 206 13.96 -3.36 -3.99
C PHE A 206 15.04 -4.35 -3.53
N HIS A 207 15.27 -4.48 -2.23
CA HIS A 207 16.27 -5.37 -1.60
C HIS A 207 15.58 -6.34 -0.64
N PRO A 208 14.78 -7.30 -1.16
CA PRO A 208 13.95 -8.20 -0.36
C PRO A 208 14.74 -9.18 0.52
N ASP A 209 16.06 -9.28 0.34
CA ASP A 209 16.95 -10.10 1.18
C ASP A 209 17.38 -9.39 2.48
N GLY A 210 16.94 -8.15 2.71
CA GLY A 210 17.17 -7.44 3.97
C GLY A 210 18.52 -6.71 4.05
N GLU A 211 19.04 -6.25 2.92
CA GLU A 211 20.24 -5.40 2.90
C GLU A 211 20.04 -4.16 3.81
N PRO A 212 21.02 -3.80 4.67
CA PRO A 212 20.88 -2.64 5.54
C PRO A 212 20.75 -1.34 4.76
N PHE A 213 19.72 -0.56 5.04
CA PHE A 213 19.58 0.77 4.46
C PHE A 213 20.50 1.77 5.17
N ARG A 214 21.43 2.38 4.41
CA ARG A 214 22.37 3.39 4.93
C ARG A 214 22.19 4.68 4.16
N PHE A 215 21.77 5.73 4.85
CA PHE A 215 21.48 7.01 4.24
C PHE A 215 21.63 8.16 5.23
N ASP A 216 22.18 9.27 4.75
CA ASP A 216 22.19 10.56 5.45
C ASP A 216 22.00 11.69 4.43
N TRP A 217 21.14 12.66 4.75
CA TRP A 217 20.85 13.81 3.88
C TRP A 217 22.11 14.62 3.53
N ASN A 218 23.10 14.66 4.43
CA ASN A 218 24.34 15.40 4.25
C ASN A 218 25.25 14.77 3.19
N TRP A 219 25.00 13.52 2.79
CA TRP A 219 25.79 12.84 1.76
C TRP A 219 25.42 13.28 0.34
N LEU A 220 24.20 13.78 0.11
CA LEU A 220 23.70 14.07 -1.24
C LEU A 220 24.50 15.18 -1.94
N ALA A 221 24.65 16.34 -1.31
CA ALA A 221 25.29 17.50 -1.94
C ALA A 221 26.79 17.29 -2.25
N PRO A 222 27.61 16.71 -1.34
CA PRO A 222 29.03 16.46 -1.63
C PRO A 222 29.29 15.37 -2.66
N SER A 223 28.45 14.32 -2.68
CA SER A 223 28.64 13.17 -3.58
C SER A 223 28.04 13.38 -4.98
N GLY A 224 27.10 14.32 -5.11
CA GLY A 224 26.30 14.47 -6.33
C GLY A 224 25.26 13.37 -6.52
N LEU A 225 25.09 12.47 -5.54
CA LEU A 225 24.10 11.41 -5.56
C LEU A 225 22.70 11.96 -5.31
N SER A 226 21.71 11.25 -5.82
CA SER A 226 20.30 11.48 -5.57
C SER A 226 19.75 10.45 -4.57
N THR A 227 18.57 10.70 -4.01
CA THR A 227 17.91 9.72 -3.13
C THR A 227 17.60 8.39 -3.84
N LYS A 228 17.53 8.38 -5.19
CA LYS A 228 17.32 7.15 -5.96
C LYS A 228 18.52 6.22 -5.92
N ASP A 229 19.73 6.77 -5.81
CA ASP A 229 20.96 5.98 -5.84
C ASP A 229 21.11 5.12 -4.58
N PHE A 230 20.45 5.51 -3.48
CA PHE A 230 20.41 4.76 -2.23
C PHE A 230 19.24 3.75 -2.15
N VAL A 231 18.35 3.75 -3.13
CA VAL A 231 17.11 2.94 -3.11
C VAL A 231 17.08 1.94 -4.26
N ALA A 232 17.64 2.30 -5.41
CA ALA A 232 17.59 1.48 -6.61
C ALA A 232 18.36 0.18 -6.41
N PRO A 233 17.81 -0.95 -6.90
CA PRO A 233 18.51 -2.23 -6.86
C PRO A 233 19.66 -2.23 -7.86
N SER A 234 20.55 -3.22 -7.72
CA SER A 234 21.65 -3.47 -8.66
C SER A 234 21.19 -3.64 -10.12
N SER A 235 19.99 -4.21 -10.34
CA SER A 235 19.39 -4.35 -11.66
C SER A 235 17.87 -4.53 -11.62
N LEU A 236 17.20 -4.00 -12.64
CA LEU A 236 15.81 -4.31 -13.01
C LEU A 236 15.80 -4.81 -14.46
N CYS A 237 15.14 -5.94 -14.72
CA CYS A 237 15.09 -6.54 -16.05
C CYS A 237 13.66 -6.95 -16.43
N PHE A 238 13.10 -6.31 -17.46
CA PHE A 238 11.75 -6.58 -17.97
C PHE A 238 11.78 -7.39 -19.28
N GLY A 239 12.66 -8.39 -19.36
CA GLY A 239 12.90 -9.17 -20.59
C GLY A 239 11.84 -10.23 -20.91
N THR A 240 10.86 -10.46 -20.02
CA THR A 240 9.80 -11.44 -20.25
C THR A 240 8.42 -10.79 -20.15
N ALA A 241 7.42 -11.40 -20.78
CA ALA A 241 6.05 -10.89 -20.74
C ALA A 241 5.44 -10.91 -19.32
N LYS A 242 5.67 -11.99 -18.56
CA LYS A 242 4.90 -12.29 -17.33
C LYS A 242 5.65 -12.03 -16.02
N THR A 243 6.97 -11.89 -16.10
CA THR A 243 7.85 -11.72 -14.93
C THR A 243 8.96 -10.70 -15.22
N PHE A 244 9.57 -10.19 -14.16
CA PHE A 244 10.74 -9.32 -14.22
C PHE A 244 11.84 -9.81 -13.27
N GLY A 245 13.09 -9.44 -13.57
CA GLY A 245 14.22 -9.65 -12.68
C GLY A 245 14.43 -8.44 -11.75
N LEU A 246 14.74 -8.72 -10.49
CA LEU A 246 14.99 -7.73 -9.43
C LEU A 246 16.22 -8.15 -8.63
N GLY A 247 17.40 -7.60 -8.92
CA GLY A 247 18.61 -7.85 -8.11
C GLY A 247 18.90 -9.32 -7.80
N GLY A 248 18.79 -10.22 -8.79
CA GLY A 248 18.97 -11.68 -8.59
C GLY A 248 17.72 -12.45 -8.15
N LYS A 249 16.58 -11.76 -7.93
CA LYS A 249 15.26 -12.35 -7.70
C LYS A 249 14.38 -12.27 -8.95
N TYR A 250 13.26 -12.97 -8.90
CA TYR A 250 12.18 -12.89 -9.87
C TYR A 250 10.95 -12.28 -9.23
N GLY A 251 10.35 -11.31 -9.90
CA GLY A 251 9.09 -10.70 -9.51
C GLY A 251 8.00 -10.92 -10.57
N ALA A 252 6.74 -10.91 -10.13
CA ALA A 252 5.60 -10.86 -11.02
C ALA A 252 4.48 -10.04 -10.40
N VAL A 253 3.87 -9.17 -11.20
CA VAL A 253 2.71 -8.35 -10.80
C VAL A 253 1.44 -8.82 -11.49
N SER A 254 0.37 -8.90 -10.70
CA SER A 254 -1.00 -9.12 -11.15
C SER A 254 -1.92 -7.99 -10.78
N PHE A 255 -3.04 -7.93 -11.48
CA PHE A 255 -4.24 -7.25 -10.99
C PHE A 255 -5.30 -8.26 -10.58
N LEU A 256 -6.12 -7.89 -9.60
CA LEU A 256 -7.31 -8.65 -9.21
C LEU A 256 -8.48 -8.25 -10.10
N GLN A 257 -8.98 -9.20 -10.89
CA GLN A 257 -10.22 -9.08 -11.61
C GLN A 257 -11.37 -9.52 -10.70
N ILE A 258 -12.09 -8.54 -10.16
CA ILE A 258 -13.29 -8.81 -9.36
C ILE A 258 -14.41 -9.25 -10.31
N LEU A 259 -14.94 -10.46 -10.13
CA LEU A 259 -16.11 -10.95 -10.88
C LEU A 259 -17.33 -11.11 -9.97
N ALA A 260 -17.10 -11.25 -8.67
CA ALA A 260 -18.13 -11.40 -7.65
C ALA A 260 -19.09 -10.20 -7.61
N PRO A 261 -20.39 -10.45 -7.37
CA PRO A 261 -21.38 -9.40 -7.11
C PRO A 261 -21.19 -8.76 -5.72
N GLU A 262 -20.78 -9.56 -4.74
CA GLU A 262 -20.49 -9.14 -3.37
C GLU A 262 -19.09 -9.59 -2.96
N LEU A 263 -18.45 -8.79 -2.11
CA LEU A 263 -17.09 -9.04 -1.63
C LEU A 263 -17.13 -9.27 -0.12
N SER A 264 -16.32 -10.22 0.35
CA SER A 264 -16.13 -10.49 1.78
C SER A 264 -14.98 -9.66 2.34
N ASP A 265 -15.13 -9.20 3.58
CA ASP A 265 -14.12 -8.42 4.30
C ASP A 265 -12.92 -9.25 4.76
N GLU A 266 -12.97 -10.56 4.56
CA GLU A 266 -11.84 -11.46 4.82
C GLU A 266 -10.84 -11.51 3.65
N MET A 267 -11.21 -11.05 2.45
CA MET A 267 -10.39 -11.24 1.25
C MET A 267 -8.99 -10.64 1.40
N LEU A 268 -8.91 -9.38 1.83
CA LEU A 268 -7.62 -8.72 2.01
C LEU A 268 -6.79 -9.45 3.07
N ALA A 269 -7.40 -9.82 4.19
CA ALA A 269 -6.71 -10.54 5.25
C ALA A 269 -6.13 -11.88 4.79
N ASP A 270 -6.84 -12.62 3.93
CA ASP A 270 -6.34 -13.90 3.40
C ASP A 270 -5.14 -13.72 2.45
N PHE A 271 -5.09 -12.64 1.66
CA PHE A 271 -3.85 -12.31 0.93
C PHE A 271 -2.69 -12.05 1.90
N LEU A 272 -2.93 -11.30 2.98
CA LEU A 272 -1.92 -10.91 3.96
C LEU A 272 -1.47 -12.06 4.88
N LYS A 273 -2.21 -13.17 4.96
CA LYS A 273 -1.83 -14.38 5.69
C LYS A 273 -0.73 -15.18 4.99
N THR A 274 -0.46 -14.92 3.71
CA THR A 274 0.53 -15.69 2.94
C THR A 274 1.95 -15.44 3.45
N GLU A 275 2.74 -16.52 3.60
CA GLU A 275 4.11 -16.51 4.14
C GLU A 275 5.21 -16.19 3.10
N SER A 276 4.81 -15.68 1.94
CA SER A 276 5.71 -15.32 0.84
C SER A 276 5.96 -13.80 0.80
N GLY A 277 7.00 -13.40 0.05
CA GLY A 277 7.26 -11.98 -0.23
C GLY A 277 6.16 -11.44 -1.14
N ILE A 278 5.11 -10.92 -0.52
CA ILE A 278 3.92 -10.39 -1.19
C ILE A 278 3.76 -8.91 -0.83
N LEU A 279 3.46 -8.11 -1.85
CA LEU A 279 3.11 -6.70 -1.73
C LEU A 279 1.74 -6.49 -2.39
N VAL A 280 0.73 -6.22 -1.57
CA VAL A 280 -0.65 -5.97 -2.01
C VAL A 280 -0.90 -4.48 -2.04
N ASN A 281 -1.47 -3.97 -3.13
CA ASN A 281 -1.75 -2.54 -3.31
C ASN A 281 -3.18 -2.30 -3.73
N LEU A 282 -3.82 -1.31 -3.12
CA LEU A 282 -5.14 -0.82 -3.51
C LEU A 282 -5.02 0.66 -3.86
N HIS A 283 -5.16 0.98 -5.14
CA HIS A 283 -5.29 2.35 -5.61
C HIS A 283 -6.75 2.74 -5.67
N VAL A 284 -7.12 3.79 -4.95
CA VAL A 284 -8.47 4.30 -4.82
C VAL A 284 -8.49 5.74 -5.33
N GLN A 285 -9.30 5.97 -6.35
CA GLN A 285 -9.53 7.28 -6.94
C GLN A 285 -11.01 7.62 -6.90
N ALA A 286 -11.39 8.67 -6.18
CA ALA A 286 -12.78 9.12 -6.13
C ALA A 286 -13.20 9.70 -7.50
N ILE A 287 -14.44 9.41 -7.88
CA ILE A 287 -15.12 10.03 -9.02
C ILE A 287 -15.92 11.22 -8.51
N ASP A 288 -15.88 12.35 -9.23
CA ASP A 288 -16.74 13.48 -8.91
C ASP A 288 -18.22 13.05 -8.88
N GLN A 289 -18.94 13.42 -7.81
CA GLN A 289 -20.30 12.95 -7.58
C GLN A 289 -21.26 13.39 -8.69
N THR A 290 -21.07 14.58 -9.24
CA THR A 290 -21.93 15.11 -10.31
C THR A 290 -21.72 14.31 -11.59
N GLU A 291 -20.45 14.04 -11.94
CA GLU A 291 -20.10 13.22 -13.10
C GLU A 291 -20.51 11.75 -12.93
N ALA A 292 -20.42 11.19 -11.72
CA ALA A 292 -20.89 9.86 -11.38
C ALA A 292 -22.40 9.71 -11.61
N ILE A 293 -23.20 10.61 -11.04
CA ILE A 293 -24.67 10.63 -11.20
C ILE A 293 -25.05 10.79 -12.67
N LYS A 294 -24.40 11.71 -13.39
CA LYS A 294 -24.64 11.95 -14.82
C LYS A 294 -24.34 10.71 -15.66
N THR A 295 -23.23 10.02 -15.38
CA THR A 295 -22.83 8.80 -16.09
C THR A 295 -23.82 7.66 -15.86
N ILE A 296 -24.31 7.48 -14.63
CA ILE A 296 -25.30 6.44 -14.33
C ILE A 296 -26.66 6.77 -14.95
N LYS A 297 -27.12 8.03 -14.86
CA LYS A 297 -28.37 8.45 -15.51
C LYS A 297 -28.34 8.19 -17.01
N ARG A 298 -27.23 8.50 -17.68
CA ARG A 298 -27.04 8.18 -19.10
C ARG A 298 -27.14 6.67 -19.37
N LYS A 299 -26.45 5.84 -18.57
CA LYS A 299 -26.56 4.37 -18.68
C LYS A 299 -27.99 3.86 -18.49
N ILE A 300 -28.76 4.44 -17.55
CA ILE A 300 -30.17 4.08 -17.36
C ILE A 300 -30.97 4.43 -18.60
N THR A 301 -30.78 5.62 -19.17
CA THR A 301 -31.45 6.03 -20.42
C THR A 301 -31.10 5.10 -21.58
N ASP A 302 -29.84 4.69 -21.71
CA ASP A 302 -29.40 3.74 -22.75
C ASP A 302 -30.07 2.36 -22.56
N LEU A 303 -30.16 1.88 -21.32
CA LEU A 303 -30.84 0.61 -20.99
C LEU A 303 -32.35 0.68 -21.23
N ASP A 304 -33.00 1.79 -20.86
CA ASP A 304 -34.42 2.00 -21.12
C ASP A 304 -34.70 2.08 -22.64
N ALA A 305 -33.80 2.68 -23.43
CA ALA A 305 -33.90 2.68 -24.89
C ALA A 305 -33.76 1.27 -25.48
N MET A 306 -32.82 0.45 -24.99
CA MET A 306 -32.70 -0.96 -25.38
C MET A 306 -33.95 -1.77 -25.02
N LYS A 307 -34.52 -1.53 -23.83
CA LYS A 307 -35.76 -2.17 -23.38
C LYS A 307 -36.92 -1.86 -24.34
N ILE A 308 -37.08 -0.60 -24.73
CA ILE A 308 -38.08 -0.17 -25.70
C ILE A 308 -37.85 -0.83 -27.07
N GLN A 309 -36.60 -0.95 -27.50
CA GLN A 309 -36.26 -1.56 -28.78
C GLN A 309 -36.61 -3.06 -28.81
N GLU A 310 -36.30 -3.80 -27.75
CA GLU A 310 -36.68 -5.20 -27.61
C GLU A 310 -38.19 -5.37 -27.51
N GLN A 311 -38.90 -4.52 -26.77
CA GLN A 311 -40.37 -4.53 -26.73
C GLN A 311 -40.99 -4.28 -28.12
N LYS A 312 -40.47 -3.31 -28.89
CA LYS A 312 -40.91 -3.08 -30.28
C LYS A 312 -40.62 -4.26 -31.20
N LYS A 313 -39.58 -5.04 -30.92
CA LYS A 313 -39.25 -6.25 -31.68
C LYS A 313 -40.21 -7.38 -31.30
N ALA A 314 -40.50 -7.57 -30.01
CA ALA A 314 -41.48 -8.54 -29.52
C ALA A 314 -42.86 -8.33 -30.17
N VAL A 315 -43.35 -7.09 -30.20
CA VAL A 315 -44.60 -6.72 -30.88
C VAL A 315 -44.59 -7.10 -32.37
N ARG A 316 -43.49 -6.82 -33.08
CA ARG A 316 -43.35 -7.15 -34.51
C ARG A 316 -43.25 -8.66 -34.76
N SER A 317 -42.69 -9.40 -33.82
CA SER A 317 -42.49 -10.86 -33.93
C SER A 317 -43.64 -11.67 -33.32
N GLY A 318 -44.62 -11.04 -32.69
CA GLY A 318 -45.81 -11.70 -32.13
C GLY A 318 -45.58 -12.45 -30.80
N TYR A 319 -44.49 -12.16 -30.10
CA TYR A 319 -44.22 -12.71 -28.76
C TYR A 319 -44.51 -11.67 -27.68
N ASP A 320 -44.72 -12.14 -26.44
CA ASP A 320 -45.06 -11.31 -25.28
C ASP A 320 -44.01 -10.22 -25.01
N MET A 321 -44.48 -8.98 -24.80
CA MET A 321 -43.66 -7.81 -24.53
C MET A 321 -42.98 -7.84 -23.17
N ASP A 322 -43.50 -8.66 -22.25
CA ASP A 322 -42.96 -8.81 -20.90
C ASP A 322 -41.75 -9.77 -20.87
N ILE A 323 -41.52 -10.52 -21.96
CA ILE A 323 -40.35 -11.38 -22.11
C ILE A 323 -39.15 -10.52 -22.52
N LEU A 324 -38.50 -9.93 -21.53
CA LEU A 324 -37.24 -9.21 -21.68
C LEU A 324 -36.05 -10.14 -21.40
N PRO A 325 -34.89 -9.91 -22.05
CA PRO A 325 -33.67 -10.58 -21.66
C PRO A 325 -33.41 -10.34 -20.15
N SER A 326 -33.23 -11.42 -19.39
CA SER A 326 -33.03 -11.37 -17.93
C SER A 326 -31.90 -10.41 -17.52
N ASP A 327 -30.82 -10.38 -18.30
CA ASP A 327 -29.69 -9.48 -18.11
C ASP A 327 -30.10 -8.01 -18.20
N LEU A 328 -30.94 -7.65 -19.18
CA LEU A 328 -31.38 -6.28 -19.40
C LEU A 328 -32.26 -5.78 -18.25
N ALA A 329 -33.15 -6.64 -17.74
CA ALA A 329 -33.96 -6.34 -16.57
C ALA A 329 -33.09 -6.14 -15.32
N THR A 330 -32.18 -7.07 -15.07
CA THR A 330 -31.27 -7.05 -13.90
C THR A 330 -30.37 -5.82 -13.92
N TYR A 331 -29.70 -5.53 -15.04
CA TYR A 331 -28.84 -4.34 -15.16
C TYR A 331 -29.62 -3.03 -15.00
N GLY A 332 -30.86 -2.97 -15.50
CA GLY A 332 -31.73 -1.81 -15.34
C GLY A 332 -32.09 -1.56 -13.88
N GLU A 333 -32.44 -2.60 -13.13
CA GLU A 333 -32.72 -2.49 -11.70
C GLU A 333 -31.48 -2.10 -10.90
N ASP A 334 -30.34 -2.73 -11.16
CA ASP A 334 -29.10 -2.48 -10.43
C ASP A 334 -28.57 -1.06 -10.68
N ALA A 335 -28.69 -0.56 -11.90
CA ALA A 335 -28.36 0.83 -12.22
C ALA A 335 -29.25 1.83 -11.44
N LYS A 336 -30.56 1.55 -11.32
CA LYS A 336 -31.49 2.37 -10.54
C LYS A 336 -31.20 2.29 -9.03
N LYS A 337 -30.91 1.10 -8.51
CA LYS A 337 -30.47 0.89 -7.11
C LYS A 337 -29.18 1.66 -6.82
N LEU A 338 -28.20 1.60 -7.72
CA LEU A 338 -26.94 2.34 -7.59
C LEU A 338 -27.18 3.85 -7.61
N LEU A 339 -27.99 4.36 -8.54
CA LEU A 339 -28.36 5.77 -8.59
C LEU A 339 -28.99 6.23 -7.26
N ASN A 340 -29.92 5.44 -6.73
CA ASN A 340 -30.56 5.75 -5.45
C ASN A 340 -29.52 5.80 -4.32
N LYS A 341 -28.62 4.81 -4.20
CA LYS A 341 -27.55 4.81 -3.19
C LYS A 341 -26.70 6.08 -3.25
N LEU A 342 -26.30 6.53 -4.44
CA LEU A 342 -25.50 7.75 -4.61
C LEU A 342 -26.26 9.04 -4.27
N GLN A 343 -27.58 9.06 -4.46
CA GLN A 343 -28.40 10.24 -4.18
C GLN A 343 -28.87 10.32 -2.73
N THR A 344 -29.10 9.19 -2.07
CA THR A 344 -29.79 9.15 -0.75
C THR A 344 -28.94 8.60 0.39
N ARG A 345 -27.90 7.80 0.14
CA ARG A 345 -27.11 7.11 1.18
C ARG A 345 -25.70 7.65 1.40
N ASN A 346 -25.41 8.87 0.92
CA ASN A 346 -24.08 9.49 1.00
C ASN A 346 -22.94 8.58 0.47
N GLU A 347 -23.27 7.69 -0.48
CA GLU A 347 -22.31 6.84 -1.15
C GLU A 347 -21.63 7.62 -2.27
N ARG A 348 -20.31 7.44 -2.39
CA ARG A 348 -19.50 7.90 -3.53
C ARG A 348 -19.07 6.74 -4.40
N LEU A 349 -18.72 7.04 -5.65
CA LEU A 349 -18.06 6.09 -6.53
C LEU A 349 -16.55 6.28 -6.55
N PHE A 350 -15.84 5.17 -6.56
CA PHE A 350 -14.39 5.10 -6.66
C PHE A 350 -13.97 4.17 -7.79
N MET A 351 -12.87 4.51 -8.45
CA MET A 351 -12.12 3.59 -9.29
C MET A 351 -11.07 2.89 -8.44
N LEU A 352 -11.17 1.57 -8.34
CA LEU A 352 -10.21 0.70 -7.64
C LEU A 352 -9.31 -0.01 -8.64
N THR A 353 -7.99 0.03 -8.41
CA THR A 353 -7.05 -0.95 -8.95
C THR A 353 -6.44 -1.73 -7.79
N PHE A 354 -6.59 -3.05 -7.81
CA PHE A 354 -6.02 -3.94 -6.80
C PHE A 354 -4.88 -4.73 -7.45
N LEU A 355 -3.65 -4.56 -6.94
CA LEU A 355 -2.45 -5.22 -7.45
C LEU A 355 -1.84 -6.18 -6.42
N VAL A 356 -1.25 -7.26 -6.91
CA VAL A 356 -0.45 -8.19 -6.12
C VAL A 356 0.90 -8.37 -6.78
N LEU A 357 1.96 -7.94 -6.11
CA LEU A 357 3.34 -8.21 -6.48
C LEU A 357 3.84 -9.39 -5.63
N ASN A 358 4.35 -10.42 -6.31
CA ASN A 358 5.05 -11.54 -5.69
C ASN A 358 6.53 -11.47 -6.06
N VAL A 359 7.42 -11.76 -5.11
CA VAL A 359 8.87 -11.83 -5.32
C VAL A 359 9.44 -13.11 -4.71
N ALA A 360 10.28 -13.81 -5.47
CA ALA A 360 10.92 -15.05 -5.02
C ALA A 360 12.34 -15.23 -5.59
N GLY A 361 13.13 -16.09 -4.93
CA GLY A 361 14.50 -16.40 -5.34
C GLY A 361 14.62 -17.28 -6.60
N THR A 362 13.58 -18.03 -6.95
CA THR A 362 13.58 -18.90 -8.14
C THR A 362 12.28 -18.75 -8.93
N LYS A 363 12.34 -19.00 -10.24
CA LYS A 363 11.14 -18.97 -11.11
C LYS A 363 10.07 -19.96 -10.67
N GLN A 364 10.47 -21.15 -10.20
CA GLN A 364 9.55 -22.17 -9.71
C GLN A 364 8.83 -21.69 -8.44
N LYS A 365 9.57 -21.13 -7.48
CA LYS A 365 8.96 -20.59 -6.26
C LYS A 365 8.04 -19.41 -6.57
N LEU A 366 8.44 -18.50 -7.46
CA LEU A 366 7.57 -17.42 -7.93
C LEU A 366 6.27 -17.96 -8.53
N GLY A 367 6.34 -19.01 -9.36
CA GLY A 367 5.16 -19.67 -9.93
C GLY A 367 4.22 -20.22 -8.86
N ASN A 368 4.78 -20.88 -7.83
CA ASN A 368 4.00 -21.38 -6.70
C ASN A 368 3.35 -20.25 -5.90
N ASP A 369 4.09 -19.18 -5.60
CA ASP A 369 3.58 -18.04 -4.83
C ASP A 369 2.46 -17.31 -5.59
N VAL A 370 2.60 -17.16 -6.91
CA VAL A 370 1.55 -16.61 -7.78
C VAL A 370 0.32 -17.52 -7.82
N PHE A 371 0.51 -18.84 -7.89
CA PHE A 371 -0.58 -19.82 -7.87
C PHE A 371 -1.35 -19.79 -6.55
N GLN A 372 -0.64 -19.69 -5.42
CA GLN A 372 -1.26 -19.51 -4.09
C GLN A 372 -2.09 -18.23 -4.02
N ALA A 373 -1.54 -17.10 -4.46
CA ALA A 373 -2.27 -15.83 -4.50
C ALA A 373 -3.50 -15.90 -5.42
N ALA A 374 -3.42 -16.64 -6.54
CA ALA A 374 -4.56 -16.87 -7.42
C ALA A 374 -5.63 -17.76 -6.75
N GLY A 375 -5.23 -18.75 -5.95
CA GLY A 375 -6.15 -19.56 -5.13
C GLY A 375 -6.92 -18.73 -4.11
N VAL A 376 -6.28 -17.74 -3.47
CA VAL A 376 -6.96 -16.76 -2.60
C VAL A 376 -7.99 -15.96 -3.39
N ALA A 377 -7.64 -15.41 -4.55
CA ALA A 377 -8.61 -14.69 -5.40
C ALA A 377 -9.81 -15.56 -5.77
N GLN A 378 -9.56 -16.81 -6.16
CA GLN A 378 -10.59 -17.75 -6.60
C GLN A 378 -11.59 -18.10 -5.49
N LYS A 379 -11.13 -18.23 -4.23
CA LYS A 379 -11.99 -18.43 -3.05
C LYS A 379 -13.12 -17.40 -2.96
N TYR A 380 -12.87 -16.18 -3.43
CA TYR A 380 -13.80 -15.05 -3.38
C TYR A 380 -14.39 -14.69 -4.75
N ASN A 381 -14.49 -15.65 -5.67
CA ASN A 381 -15.03 -15.45 -7.02
C ASN A 381 -14.34 -14.29 -7.77
N CYS A 382 -13.04 -14.15 -7.57
CA CYS A 382 -12.18 -13.22 -8.29
C CYS A 382 -11.11 -13.99 -9.05
N SER A 383 -10.53 -13.37 -10.07
CA SER A 383 -9.42 -13.93 -10.83
C SER A 383 -8.18 -13.06 -10.66
N LEU A 384 -7.02 -13.68 -10.43
CA LEU A 384 -5.75 -12.98 -10.37
C LEU A 384 -5.05 -13.08 -11.72
N VAL A 385 -5.04 -11.99 -12.49
CA VAL A 385 -4.56 -12.00 -13.88
C VAL A 385 -3.21 -11.31 -13.99
N ARG A 386 -2.23 -11.93 -14.64
CA ARG A 386 -0.89 -11.34 -14.82
C ARG A 386 -0.94 -10.10 -15.71
N LEU A 387 -0.13 -9.10 -15.36
CA LEU A 387 0.07 -7.90 -16.17
C LEU A 387 1.08 -8.17 -17.30
N ASP A 388 0.68 -8.98 -18.27
CA ASP A 388 1.53 -9.37 -19.39
C ASP A 388 2.01 -8.12 -20.15
N TYR A 389 3.33 -8.01 -20.37
CA TYR A 389 4.02 -6.86 -20.98
C TYR A 389 3.89 -5.53 -20.22
N GLN A 390 3.30 -5.54 -19.02
CA GLN A 390 3.11 -4.37 -18.16
C GLN A 390 3.76 -4.54 -16.77
N GLN A 391 4.77 -5.41 -16.68
CA GLN A 391 5.44 -5.72 -15.41
C GLN A 391 6.17 -4.50 -14.81
N GLU A 392 6.75 -3.63 -15.65
CA GLU A 392 7.38 -2.39 -15.18
C GLU A 392 6.35 -1.44 -14.58
N GLN A 393 5.24 -1.22 -15.29
CA GLN A 393 4.12 -0.38 -14.83
C GLN A 393 3.50 -0.95 -13.56
N GLY A 394 3.38 -2.27 -13.47
CA GLY A 394 2.89 -2.98 -12.30
C GLY A 394 3.81 -2.80 -11.09
N LEU A 395 5.13 -2.95 -11.28
CA LEU A 395 6.11 -2.75 -10.20
C LEU A 395 6.08 -1.31 -9.71
N VAL A 396 6.13 -0.35 -10.63
CA VAL A 396 6.06 1.09 -10.35
C VAL A 396 4.80 1.44 -9.55
N SER A 397 3.64 0.90 -9.96
CA SER A 397 2.38 1.14 -9.26
C SER A 397 2.36 0.47 -7.88
N SER A 398 3.15 -0.58 -7.67
CA SER A 398 3.21 -1.27 -6.39
C SER A 398 4.07 -0.55 -5.33
N LEU A 399 4.86 0.46 -5.72
CA LEU A 399 5.66 1.26 -4.78
C LEU A 399 4.75 2.24 -4.01
N PRO A 400 4.97 2.48 -2.70
CA PRO A 400 4.20 3.44 -1.89
C PRO A 400 4.56 4.90 -2.22
N LEU A 401 4.31 5.27 -3.47
CA LEU A 401 4.53 6.58 -4.06
C LEU A 401 3.21 7.27 -4.42
N GLY A 402 2.11 6.53 -4.50
CA GLY A 402 0.78 7.03 -4.81
C GLY A 402 0.60 7.32 -6.29
N ILE A 403 1.14 6.46 -7.15
CA ILE A 403 1.04 6.53 -8.62
C ILE A 403 0.46 5.22 -9.12
N ASN A 404 -0.57 5.29 -9.96
CA ASN A 404 -1.11 4.13 -10.64
C ASN A 404 -0.91 4.26 -12.16
N GLN A 405 -0.08 3.39 -12.74
CA GLN A 405 0.13 3.30 -14.19
C GLN A 405 -0.76 2.23 -14.85
N ILE A 406 -1.49 1.47 -14.05
CA ILE A 406 -2.39 0.42 -14.54
C ILE A 406 -3.77 1.03 -14.81
N ARG A 407 -4.22 0.90 -16.06
CA ARG A 407 -5.52 1.44 -16.51
C ARG A 407 -6.70 0.54 -16.17
N ILE A 408 -6.43 -0.70 -15.76
CA ILE A 408 -7.46 -1.66 -15.40
C ILE A 408 -8.03 -1.26 -14.04
N GLN A 409 -9.27 -0.81 -14.03
CA GLN A 409 -9.96 -0.27 -12.88
C GLN A 409 -11.38 -0.84 -12.78
N ARG A 410 -11.85 -1.03 -11.55
CA ARG A 410 -13.23 -1.43 -11.23
C ARG A 410 -13.89 -0.27 -10.51
N SER A 411 -15.06 0.17 -10.99
CA SER A 411 -15.88 1.15 -10.27
C SER A 411 -16.57 0.44 -9.09
N LEU A 412 -16.43 0.98 -7.89
CA LEU A 412 -17.04 0.47 -6.66
C LEU A 412 -17.67 1.62 -5.86
N THR A 413 -18.67 1.31 -5.05
CA THR A 413 -19.23 2.24 -4.06
C THR A 413 -18.30 2.34 -2.84
N THR A 414 -18.56 3.29 -1.95
CA THR A 414 -17.76 3.50 -0.72
C THR A 414 -17.76 2.24 0.12
N SER A 415 -18.94 1.68 0.38
CA SER A 415 -19.09 0.44 1.15
C SER A 415 -18.31 -0.72 0.52
N ASN A 416 -18.32 -0.85 -0.81
CA ASN A 416 -17.62 -1.93 -1.50
C ASN A 416 -16.09 -1.78 -1.51
N VAL A 417 -15.58 -0.54 -1.43
CA VAL A 417 -14.14 -0.30 -1.21
C VAL A 417 -13.76 -0.56 0.25
N ALA A 418 -14.63 -0.19 1.20
CA ALA A 418 -14.40 -0.41 2.64
C ALA A 418 -14.38 -1.89 3.03
N VAL A 419 -14.95 -2.79 2.22
CA VAL A 419 -14.80 -4.25 2.40
C VAL A 419 -13.33 -4.67 2.46
N PHE A 420 -12.42 -3.95 1.80
CA PHE A 420 -10.99 -4.22 1.92
C PHE A 420 -10.42 -3.65 3.24
N VAL A 421 -10.89 -4.19 4.36
CA VAL A 421 -10.50 -3.75 5.70
C VAL A 421 -9.00 -3.98 5.92
N PRO A 422 -8.21 -2.93 6.22
CA PRO A 422 -6.76 -3.02 6.28
C PRO A 422 -6.25 -3.67 7.58
N PHE A 423 -7.12 -4.29 8.38
CA PHE A 423 -6.84 -4.74 9.74
C PHE A 423 -7.10 -6.24 9.90
N VAL A 424 -6.19 -6.94 10.57
CA VAL A 424 -6.28 -8.39 10.80
C VAL A 424 -6.27 -8.64 12.31
N THR A 425 -5.07 -8.62 12.90
CA THR A 425 -4.84 -8.91 14.31
C THR A 425 -3.68 -8.05 14.78
N GLN A 426 -3.84 -7.36 15.90
CA GLN A 426 -2.74 -6.62 16.51
C GLN A 426 -1.72 -7.60 17.09
N GLU A 427 -0.46 -7.51 16.65
CA GLU A 427 0.64 -8.25 17.26
C GLU A 427 1.19 -7.47 18.44
N LEU A 428 1.38 -8.17 19.56
CA LEU A 428 2.02 -7.60 20.74
C LEU A 428 3.49 -7.98 20.72
N PHE A 429 4.30 -7.15 20.07
CA PHE A 429 5.71 -7.41 19.87
C PHE A 429 6.52 -6.15 20.19
N GLN A 430 7.08 -6.08 21.39
CA GLN A 430 7.96 -4.99 21.84
C GLN A 430 9.42 -5.40 21.77
N SER A 431 10.29 -4.46 21.38
CA SER A 431 11.75 -4.62 21.41
C SER A 431 12.34 -4.17 22.74
N GLY A 432 13.59 -4.55 23.03
CA GLY A 432 14.30 -4.16 24.25
C GLY A 432 14.00 -5.07 25.43
N ALA A 433 13.61 -4.51 26.59
CA ALA A 433 13.38 -5.25 27.83
C ALA A 433 12.07 -6.08 27.86
N ALA A 434 11.51 -6.37 26.68
CA ALA A 434 10.28 -7.13 26.55
C ALA A 434 10.49 -8.60 26.89
N MET A 435 9.56 -9.19 27.64
CA MET A 435 9.60 -10.61 28.00
C MET A 435 8.71 -11.42 27.08
N TYR A 436 9.05 -12.69 26.89
CA TYR A 436 8.25 -13.63 26.08
C TYR A 436 7.05 -14.18 26.88
N TYR A 437 5.86 -14.14 26.26
CA TYR A 437 4.60 -14.62 26.85
C TYR A 437 3.99 -15.83 26.13
N GLY A 438 4.58 -16.27 25.02
CA GLY A 438 4.06 -17.37 24.22
C GLY A 438 3.89 -17.02 22.75
N ILE A 439 3.17 -17.87 22.03
CA ILE A 439 2.81 -17.69 20.63
C ILE A 439 1.34 -17.32 20.54
N ASN A 440 1.02 -16.32 19.72
CA ASN A 440 -0.34 -15.99 19.40
C ASN A 440 -0.97 -17.14 18.59
N ALA A 441 -2.03 -17.76 19.11
CA ALA A 441 -2.67 -18.93 18.50
C ALA A 441 -3.30 -18.67 17.11
N LYS A 442 -3.51 -17.40 16.73
CA LYS A 442 -4.05 -17.04 15.41
C LYS A 442 -2.95 -16.69 14.43
N SER A 443 -2.05 -15.79 14.81
CA SER A 443 -1.00 -15.33 13.89
C SER A 443 0.23 -16.22 13.87
N HIS A 444 0.40 -17.07 14.88
CA HIS A 444 1.58 -17.89 15.10
C HIS A 444 2.87 -17.06 15.30
N ASN A 445 2.71 -15.77 15.64
CA ASN A 445 3.80 -14.86 15.98
C ASN A 445 4.09 -14.88 17.49
N MET A 446 5.33 -14.57 17.85
CA MET A 446 5.72 -14.43 19.26
C MET A 446 5.05 -13.22 19.93
N ILE A 447 4.63 -13.40 21.18
CA ILE A 447 4.11 -12.34 22.04
C ILE A 447 5.27 -11.88 22.94
N MET A 448 5.75 -10.65 22.69
CA MET A 448 6.83 -10.00 23.45
C MET A 448 6.30 -8.71 24.07
N LEU A 449 6.35 -8.59 25.40
CA LEU A 449 5.82 -7.44 26.13
C LEU A 449 6.69 -7.06 27.32
N ASP A 450 7.06 -5.77 27.43
CA ASP A 450 7.45 -5.18 28.69
C ASP A 450 6.20 -4.66 29.41
N ARG A 451 5.69 -5.45 30.36
CA ARG A 451 4.50 -5.08 31.15
C ARG A 451 4.68 -3.76 31.89
N LYS A 452 5.91 -3.37 32.25
CA LYS A 452 6.15 -2.11 32.97
C LYS A 452 5.80 -0.88 32.13
N GLN A 453 5.81 -1.02 30.80
CA GLN A 453 5.45 0.04 29.86
C GLN A 453 3.99 -0.07 29.39
N ALA A 454 3.28 -1.14 29.77
CA ALA A 454 1.87 -1.29 29.44
C ALA A 454 0.99 -0.35 30.27
N ARG A 455 -0.18 0.02 29.74
CA ARG A 455 -1.18 0.86 30.43
C ARG A 455 -1.57 0.29 31.80
N CYS A 456 -1.60 -1.04 31.93
CA CYS A 456 -1.76 -1.75 33.19
C CYS A 456 -0.59 -2.72 33.36
N PRO A 457 0.34 -2.46 34.30
CA PRO A 457 1.53 -3.30 34.47
C PRO A 457 1.27 -4.59 35.26
N ASN A 458 0.06 -4.76 35.79
CA ASN A 458 -0.33 -5.94 36.55
C ASN A 458 -0.39 -7.18 35.65
N GLY A 459 -0.07 -8.34 36.18
CA GLY A 459 -0.22 -9.60 35.47
C GLY A 459 -0.65 -10.74 36.38
N LEU A 460 -1.60 -11.52 35.90
CA LEU A 460 -2.13 -12.70 36.57
C LEU A 460 -1.83 -13.92 35.69
N LYS A 461 -1.18 -14.93 36.26
CA LYS A 461 -0.99 -16.23 35.60
C LYS A 461 -1.98 -17.20 36.23
N LEU A 462 -2.93 -17.66 35.44
CA LEU A 462 -3.90 -18.67 35.84
C LEU A 462 -3.49 -19.97 35.17
N GLY A 463 -3.45 -21.05 35.95
CA GLY A 463 -3.12 -22.38 35.47
C GLY A 463 -3.95 -23.42 36.20
N THR A 464 -4.33 -24.47 35.50
CA THR A 464 -4.76 -25.72 36.12
C THR A 464 -3.51 -26.49 36.57
N PRO A 465 -3.57 -27.31 37.63
CA PRO A 465 -2.46 -28.18 38.01
C PRO A 465 -2.03 -29.05 36.83
N GLY A 466 -0.75 -28.96 36.45
CA GLY A 466 -0.14 -29.58 35.27
C GLY A 466 0.90 -28.65 34.67
#